data_AF-A0A2N5KSL2-F1
#
_entry.id   AF-A0A2N5KSL2-F1
#
_cell.length_a   1.000
_cell.length_b   1.000
_cell.length_c   1.000
_cell.angle_alpha   90.00
_cell.angle_beta   90.00
_cell.angle_gamma   90.00
#
_symmetry.space_group_name_H-M   'P 1'
#
loop_
_entity.id
_entity.type
_entity.pdbx_description
1 polymer ?
#
loop_
_entity_poly.entity_id
_entity_poly.type
_entity_poly.pdbx_seq_one_letter_code
_entity_poly.pdbx_strand_id
1 'polypeptide(L)'
;FAATDLRRFAKEWLEELARAGYLGVGGTTGLPLKQRVDGSAVARPASIPPFGEKAYPVRFENSRQVLWLQLEGERSSERGYREVRVADEPVRTDKAILAALTTMEGRKMDLKRLRRAIAEIELPPGGAMYQQWREAFEGLPPEQKSGRKRPELHENLQHHQSLDYVLLLLRHHRKGFDDLPQVEKLALVERTCHHINEFLEALRRLTAFLEFGVPGKHLKEATEDADRDVKAAVLHDVDGMTHREIGEELGVPLPDDYNVKGDHPTVRQMVKRGRKIIVGALGEECWRRHIRAMKEDAERWRSLSEAEQEAEELAEHLGIPYEEALRRAEEEEAYLEERRRSGGEPEND
;
A
#
# COMPACT_ATOMS: atom_id res chain seq x y z
N PHE A 1 28.78 -20.32 4.79
CA PHE A 1 28.03 -20.09 6.05
C PHE A 1 26.67 -20.73 5.91
N ALA A 2 26.36 -21.77 6.68
CA ALA A 2 25.02 -22.35 6.74
C ALA A 2 24.33 -21.82 7.99
N ALA A 3 23.50 -20.79 7.84
CA ALA A 3 22.58 -20.40 8.90
C ALA A 3 21.47 -21.45 8.94
N THR A 4 21.40 -22.23 10.03
CA THR A 4 20.36 -23.26 10.24
C THR A 4 19.06 -22.70 10.81
N ASP A 5 19.03 -21.41 11.17
CA ASP A 5 17.88 -20.72 11.74
C ASP A 5 17.59 -19.41 10.98
N LEU A 6 16.45 -19.39 10.29
CA LEU A 6 15.98 -18.24 9.53
C LEU A 6 15.72 -17.02 10.42
N ARG A 7 15.26 -17.20 11.66
CA ARG A 7 14.98 -16.07 12.56
C ARG A 7 16.27 -15.37 12.98
N ARG A 8 17.31 -16.16 13.31
CA ARG A 8 18.63 -15.64 13.60
C ARG A 8 19.24 -14.93 12.40
N PHE A 9 19.17 -15.54 11.22
CA PHE A 9 19.65 -14.93 9.98
C PHE A 9 18.90 -13.62 9.65
N ALA A 10 17.57 -13.60 9.78
CA ALA A 10 16.76 -12.42 9.55
C ALA A 10 17.06 -11.30 10.56
N LYS A 11 17.25 -11.64 11.84
CA LYS A 11 17.65 -10.69 12.88
C LYS A 11 19.03 -10.08 12.59
N GLU A 12 20.00 -10.91 12.20
CA GLU A 12 21.33 -10.45 11.78
C GLU A 12 21.21 -9.47 10.59
N TRP A 13 20.35 -9.75 9.61
CA TRP A 13 20.10 -8.81 8.51
C TRP A 13 19.36 -7.53 8.94
N LEU A 14 18.30 -7.63 9.75
CA LEU A 14 17.53 -6.48 10.21
C LEU A 14 18.35 -5.53 11.07
N GLU A 15 19.22 -6.06 11.94
CA GLU A 15 20.15 -5.25 12.72
C GLU A 15 21.12 -4.46 11.84
N GLU A 16 21.38 -4.92 10.62
CA GLU A 16 22.34 -4.30 9.71
C GLU A 16 21.67 -3.32 8.77
N LEU A 17 20.48 -3.69 8.31
CA LEU A 17 19.54 -2.76 7.72
C LEU A 17 19.37 -1.52 8.62
N ALA A 18 19.23 -1.73 9.94
CA ALA A 18 19.13 -0.68 10.94
C ALA A 18 20.46 0.05 11.22
N ARG A 19 21.58 -0.68 11.40
CA ARG A 19 22.88 -0.08 11.78
C ARG A 19 23.43 0.90 10.76
N ALA A 20 23.17 0.64 9.50
CA ALA A 20 23.93 1.31 8.46
C ALA A 20 23.23 2.51 7.83
N GLY A 21 21.98 2.82 8.21
CA GLY A 21 21.12 3.52 7.25
C GLY A 21 21.22 2.74 5.94
N TYR A 22 21.00 1.43 6.06
CA TYR A 22 21.34 0.42 5.09
C TYR A 22 22.81 0.05 4.84
N LEU A 23 23.19 -1.22 5.15
CA LEU A 23 24.37 -2.04 4.78
C LEU A 23 24.39 -3.28 5.73
N GLY A 24 24.38 -4.51 5.16
CA GLY A 24 24.14 -5.84 5.79
C GLY A 24 25.29 -6.55 6.60
N VAL A 25 24.96 -7.53 7.47
CA VAL A 25 25.92 -8.38 8.27
C VAL A 25 26.49 -9.43 7.31
N GLY A 26 27.81 -9.50 7.25
CA GLY A 26 28.56 -10.73 6.97
C GLY A 26 30.05 -10.46 7.02
N GLY A 27 30.80 -11.18 7.86
CA GLY A 27 32.22 -10.97 8.09
C GLY A 27 33.09 -10.77 6.83
N THR A 28 34.16 -9.99 7.02
CA THR A 28 34.93 -9.20 6.04
C THR A 28 35.78 -9.97 5.01
N THR A 29 35.59 -11.29 4.87
CA THR A 29 36.46 -12.16 4.05
C THR A 29 35.83 -12.63 2.74
N GLY A 30 34.53 -12.42 2.52
CA GLY A 30 33.82 -12.82 1.30
C GLY A 30 33.15 -11.68 0.53
N LEU A 31 33.44 -10.42 0.87
CA LEU A 31 32.76 -9.25 0.33
C LEU A 31 33.67 -8.44 -0.62
N PRO A 32 33.14 -7.95 -1.76
CA PRO A 32 33.87 -7.05 -2.65
C PRO A 32 34.34 -5.78 -1.93
N LEU A 33 35.59 -5.38 -2.17
CA LEU A 33 36.38 -4.28 -1.57
C LEU A 33 35.69 -2.94 -1.21
N LYS A 34 34.49 -2.69 -1.71
CA LYS A 34 33.70 -1.45 -1.60
C LYS A 34 33.03 -1.27 -0.25
N GLN A 35 32.87 -2.35 0.49
CA GLN A 35 32.16 -2.38 1.77
C GLN A 35 33.10 -2.12 2.95
N ARG A 36 34.29 -1.56 2.69
CA ARG A 36 35.28 -1.17 3.68
C ARG A 36 35.54 0.33 3.55
N VAL A 37 34.79 1.17 4.27
CA VAL A 37 35.09 2.62 4.33
C VAL A 37 34.81 3.17 5.73
N ASP A 38 35.78 3.94 6.23
CA ASP A 38 35.81 4.65 7.50
C ASP A 38 34.70 5.70 7.62
N GLY A 39 34.15 5.80 8.82
CA GLY A 39 33.04 6.69 9.15
C GLY A 39 33.46 8.15 9.24
N SER A 40 33.29 8.90 8.15
CA SER A 40 33.09 10.33 8.22
C SER A 40 32.31 10.85 7.02
N ALA A 41 31.27 11.64 7.30
CA ALA A 41 30.47 12.47 6.39
C ALA A 41 29.25 11.81 5.70
N VAL A 42 28.10 12.00 6.36
CA VAL A 42 26.77 12.02 5.73
C VAL A 42 26.63 13.32 4.93
N ALA A 43 26.38 13.23 3.61
CA ALA A 43 25.42 14.05 2.84
C ALA A 43 25.51 13.80 1.32
N ARG A 44 24.31 13.73 0.68
CA ARG A 44 23.94 13.78 -0.77
C ARG A 44 23.50 12.43 -1.38
N PRO A 45 22.23 12.27 -1.82
CA PRO A 45 21.83 11.17 -2.67
C PRO A 45 22.07 11.56 -4.15
N ALA A 46 23.32 11.49 -4.57
CA ALA A 46 23.61 11.02 -5.92
C ALA A 46 23.93 9.55 -5.73
N SER A 47 23.16 8.64 -6.35
CA SER A 47 23.41 7.19 -6.43
C SER A 47 24.82 6.86 -5.96
N ILE A 48 24.96 6.43 -4.70
CA ILE A 48 26.27 6.27 -4.05
C ILE A 48 27.07 5.38 -5.00
N PRO A 49 28.25 5.81 -5.48
CA PRO A 49 29.03 5.00 -6.39
C PRO A 49 29.20 3.66 -5.69
N PRO A 50 28.79 2.55 -6.32
CA PRO A 50 28.66 1.31 -5.59
C PRO A 50 30.05 0.87 -5.09
N PHE A 51 31.16 1.46 -5.58
CA PHE A 51 32.56 1.20 -5.19
C PHE A 51 33.19 2.19 -4.19
N GLY A 52 32.41 3.08 -3.58
CA GLY A 52 32.95 4.20 -2.79
C GLY A 52 33.54 5.30 -3.67
N GLU A 53 34.33 6.22 -3.11
CA GLU A 53 34.82 7.43 -3.79
C GLU A 53 35.69 7.18 -5.04
N LYS A 54 36.24 5.97 -5.20
CA LYS A 54 37.08 5.58 -6.34
C LYS A 54 36.32 4.82 -7.44
N ALA A 55 35.08 5.21 -7.72
CA ALA A 55 34.29 4.68 -8.82
C ALA A 55 33.99 5.76 -9.87
N TYR A 56 34.14 5.40 -11.14
CA TYR A 56 33.90 6.29 -12.27
C TYR A 56 32.59 5.91 -12.96
N PRO A 57 31.65 6.84 -13.14
CA PRO A 57 30.45 6.57 -13.91
C PRO A 57 30.79 6.51 -15.40
N VAL A 58 30.38 5.44 -16.06
CA VAL A 58 30.44 5.26 -17.51
C VAL A 58 29.03 5.39 -18.05
N ARG A 59 28.83 6.39 -18.91
CA ARG A 59 27.55 6.64 -19.60
C ARG A 59 27.71 6.25 -21.06
N PHE A 60 26.76 5.48 -21.58
CA PHE A 60 26.75 5.16 -23.00
C PHE A 60 26.00 6.24 -23.78
N GLU A 61 26.53 6.56 -24.96
CA GLU A 61 25.81 7.40 -25.93
C GLU A 61 24.46 6.74 -26.24
N ASN A 62 23.38 7.51 -26.15
CA ASN A 62 21.99 7.07 -26.34
C ASN A 62 21.39 6.15 -25.25
N SER A 63 22.03 5.98 -24.08
CA SER A 63 21.43 5.27 -22.94
C SER A 63 21.33 6.14 -21.69
N ARG A 64 20.25 5.94 -20.92
CA ARG A 64 20.11 6.49 -19.54
C ARG A 64 20.79 5.61 -18.50
N GLN A 65 21.36 4.47 -18.91
CA GLN A 65 22.08 3.56 -18.02
C GLN A 65 23.44 4.12 -17.65
N VAL A 66 23.79 4.01 -16.37
CA VAL A 66 25.11 4.37 -15.83
C VAL A 66 25.75 3.10 -15.30
N LEU A 67 26.88 2.71 -15.88
CA LEU A 67 27.74 1.69 -15.28
C LEU A 67 28.73 2.36 -14.33
N TRP A 68 29.19 1.63 -13.34
CA TRP A 68 30.22 2.10 -12.44
C TRP A 68 31.48 1.28 -12.61
N LEU A 69 32.59 1.95 -12.87
CA LEU A 69 33.90 1.35 -13.09
C LEU A 69 34.79 1.60 -11.87
N GLN A 70 35.36 0.54 -11.30
CA GLN A 70 36.44 0.66 -10.30
C GLN A 70 37.74 0.16 -10.91
N LEU A 71 38.74 1.04 -10.93
CA LEU A 71 40.07 0.74 -11.47
C LEU A 71 40.95 -0.06 -10.50
N GLU A 72 40.71 0.07 -9.19
CA GLU A 72 41.51 -0.56 -8.13
C GLU A 72 40.72 -1.62 -7.36
N GLY A 73 40.28 -2.68 -8.04
CA GLY A 73 39.62 -3.83 -7.43
C GLY A 73 40.58 -4.75 -6.65
N GLU A 74 40.12 -5.98 -6.39
CA GLU A 74 40.92 -6.96 -5.67
C GLU A 74 42.16 -7.34 -6.47
N ARG A 75 43.24 -7.63 -5.76
CA ARG A 75 44.46 -8.09 -6.41
C ARG A 75 44.23 -9.53 -6.88
N SER A 76 44.37 -9.75 -8.18
CA SER A 76 44.31 -11.09 -8.76
C SER A 76 45.33 -11.98 -8.06
N SER A 77 44.86 -13.07 -7.45
CA SER A 77 45.70 -14.04 -6.73
C SER A 77 46.74 -14.69 -7.63
N GLU A 78 46.41 -14.85 -8.93
CA GLU A 78 47.29 -15.47 -9.93
C GLU A 78 48.25 -14.47 -10.59
N ARG A 79 47.82 -13.23 -10.83
CA ARG A 79 48.57 -12.28 -11.68
C ARG A 79 49.12 -11.07 -10.94
N GLY A 80 48.74 -10.89 -9.68
CA GLY A 80 49.32 -9.87 -8.80
C GLY A 80 48.95 -8.42 -9.10
N TYR A 81 48.21 -8.09 -10.17
CA TYR A 81 47.68 -6.74 -10.40
C TYR A 81 46.28 -6.56 -9.81
N ARG A 82 45.86 -5.31 -9.57
CA ARG A 82 44.49 -4.99 -9.13
C ARG A 82 43.54 -5.09 -10.32
N GLU A 83 42.44 -5.82 -10.15
CA GLU A 83 41.44 -6.02 -11.20
C GLU A 83 40.58 -4.78 -11.41
N VAL A 84 40.19 -4.52 -12.66
CA VAL A 84 39.16 -3.53 -12.97
C VAL A 84 37.79 -4.20 -12.82
N ARG A 85 36.88 -3.60 -12.05
CA ARG A 85 35.53 -4.13 -11.82
C ARG A 85 34.47 -3.20 -12.40
N VAL A 86 33.41 -3.78 -12.94
CA VAL A 86 32.24 -3.06 -13.46
C VAL A 86 31.02 -3.47 -12.64
N ALA A 87 30.20 -2.49 -12.24
CA ALA A 87 28.87 -2.75 -11.70
C ALA A 87 27.82 -2.11 -12.61
N ASP A 88 26.91 -2.94 -13.08
CA ASP A 88 25.77 -2.63 -13.94
C ASP A 88 24.44 -2.69 -13.19
N GLU A 89 24.43 -3.29 -12.00
CA GLU A 89 23.26 -3.40 -11.13
C GLU A 89 23.35 -2.48 -9.89
N PRO A 90 22.19 -2.05 -9.34
CA PRO A 90 22.13 -1.48 -7.99
C PRO A 90 22.71 -2.44 -6.96
N VAL A 91 23.22 -1.89 -5.86
CA VAL A 91 23.78 -2.73 -4.77
C VAL A 91 22.71 -3.73 -4.32
N ARG A 92 23.12 -4.96 -3.99
CA ARG A 92 22.19 -6.00 -3.48
C ARG A 92 21.43 -5.54 -2.27
N THR A 93 22.14 -4.73 -1.49
CA THR A 93 21.49 -3.93 -0.52
C THR A 93 20.44 -3.11 -1.31
N ASP A 94 20.64 -2.04 -2.08
CA ASP A 94 19.53 -1.08 -2.38
C ASP A 94 18.23 -1.74 -2.91
N LYS A 95 18.39 -2.83 -3.68
CA LYS A 95 17.32 -3.77 -4.06
C LYS A 95 16.47 -4.30 -2.88
N ALA A 96 17.06 -4.78 -1.79
CA ALA A 96 16.33 -5.30 -0.62
C ALA A 96 15.63 -4.21 0.21
N ILE A 97 16.18 -2.98 0.33
CA ILE A 97 15.41 -1.85 0.90
C ILE A 97 14.20 -1.58 0.02
N LEU A 98 14.41 -1.50 -1.29
CA LEU A 98 13.33 -1.20 -2.22
C LEU A 98 12.25 -2.27 -2.14
N ALA A 99 12.65 -3.55 -2.14
CA ALA A 99 11.75 -4.67 -1.96
C ALA A 99 10.98 -4.60 -0.63
N ALA A 100 11.66 -4.29 0.49
CA ALA A 100 11.02 -4.17 1.80
C ALA A 100 10.02 -3.01 1.84
N LEU A 101 10.41 -1.81 1.41
CA LEU A 101 9.53 -0.65 1.32
C LEU A 101 8.35 -0.91 0.38
N THR A 102 8.58 -1.54 -0.78
CA THR A 102 7.49 -1.87 -1.71
C THR A 102 6.55 -2.91 -1.10
N THR A 103 7.05 -3.83 -0.28
CA THR A 103 6.21 -4.81 0.42
C THR A 103 5.35 -4.16 1.51
N MET A 104 5.88 -3.15 2.22
CA MET A 104 5.19 -2.48 3.33
C MET A 104 4.21 -1.40 2.85
N GLU A 105 4.65 -0.56 1.90
CA GLU A 105 3.91 0.64 1.46
C GLU A 105 3.19 0.45 0.13
N GLY A 106 3.70 -0.47 -0.70
CA GLY A 106 3.12 -0.78 -1.99
C GLY A 106 1.79 -1.52 -1.84
N ARG A 107 0.83 -1.17 -2.69
CA ARG A 107 -0.43 -1.93 -2.83
C ARG A 107 -0.67 -2.24 -4.30
N LYS A 108 -1.37 -3.34 -4.54
CA LYS A 108 -1.87 -3.64 -5.87
C LYS A 108 -2.89 -2.57 -6.29
N MET A 109 -2.71 -2.03 -7.49
CA MET A 109 -3.62 -1.02 -8.04
C MET A 109 -4.31 -1.53 -9.31
N ASP A 110 -5.59 -1.19 -9.45
CA ASP A 110 -6.29 -1.34 -10.71
C ASP A 110 -5.80 -0.27 -11.70
N LEU A 111 -4.95 -0.69 -12.63
CA LEU A 111 -4.34 0.21 -13.62
C LEU A 111 -5.38 0.88 -14.53
N LYS A 112 -6.55 0.26 -14.78
CA LYS A 112 -7.60 0.86 -15.61
C LYS A 112 -8.33 1.97 -14.85
N ARG A 113 -8.61 1.78 -13.56
CA ARG A 113 -9.16 2.84 -12.70
C ARG A 113 -8.16 3.96 -12.51
N LEU A 114 -6.89 3.61 -12.28
CA LEU A 114 -5.81 4.57 -12.11
C LEU A 114 -5.67 5.51 -13.32
N ARG A 115 -5.68 4.98 -14.55
CA ARG A 115 -5.60 5.80 -15.77
C ARG A 115 -6.73 6.82 -15.88
N ARG A 116 -7.95 6.43 -15.50
CA ARG A 116 -9.12 7.33 -15.50
C ARG A 116 -8.96 8.43 -14.46
N ALA A 117 -8.64 8.05 -13.23
CA ALA A 117 -8.52 8.99 -12.13
C ALA A 117 -7.34 9.97 -12.28
N ILE A 118 -6.18 9.50 -12.76
CA ILE A 118 -5.00 10.34 -12.94
C ILE A 118 -5.15 11.29 -14.14
N ALA A 119 -5.96 10.96 -15.14
CA ALA A 119 -6.20 11.87 -16.27
C ALA A 119 -6.95 13.15 -15.84
N GLU A 120 -7.65 13.10 -14.71
CA GLU A 120 -8.45 14.20 -14.17
C GLU A 120 -7.69 15.00 -13.10
N ILE A 121 -6.44 14.63 -12.79
CA ILE A 121 -5.62 15.24 -11.72
C ILE A 121 -4.27 15.73 -12.28
N GLU A 122 -3.88 16.95 -11.89
CA GLU A 122 -2.53 17.45 -12.11
C GLU A 122 -1.58 16.94 -11.02
N LEU A 123 -0.46 16.32 -11.39
CA LEU A 123 0.48 15.77 -10.41
C LEU A 123 1.19 16.93 -9.68
N PRO A 124 1.25 16.94 -8.34
CA PRO A 124 1.80 18.06 -7.61
C PRO A 124 3.31 18.16 -7.86
N PRO A 125 3.86 19.35 -8.11
CA PRO A 125 5.30 19.55 -8.12
C PRO A 125 5.81 19.44 -6.67
N GLY A 126 6.65 18.43 -6.38
CA GLY A 126 7.28 18.26 -5.07
C GLY A 126 6.37 17.92 -3.87
N GLY A 127 5.04 17.97 -4.02
CA GLY A 127 4.07 17.68 -2.95
C GLY A 127 3.56 16.23 -2.90
N ALA A 128 2.82 15.89 -1.85
CA ALA A 128 2.10 14.61 -1.72
C ALA A 128 0.76 14.66 -2.48
N MET A 129 0.37 13.56 -3.14
CA MET A 129 -0.96 13.38 -3.73
C MET A 129 -2.04 13.53 -2.68
N TYR A 130 -1.79 13.08 -1.45
CA TYR A 130 -2.73 13.23 -0.36
C TYR A 130 -3.16 14.68 -0.10
N GLN A 131 -2.25 15.67 -0.26
CA GLN A 131 -2.58 17.08 -0.02
C GLN A 131 -3.53 17.63 -1.09
N GLN A 132 -3.21 17.42 -2.37
CA GLN A 132 -4.11 17.80 -3.46
C GLN A 132 -5.45 17.06 -3.39
N TRP A 133 -5.43 15.81 -2.96
CA TRP A 133 -6.64 15.02 -2.80
C TRP A 133 -7.52 15.56 -1.66
N ARG A 134 -6.90 15.93 -0.52
CA ARG A 134 -7.59 16.59 0.59
C ARG A 134 -8.19 17.93 0.13
N GLU A 135 -7.43 18.75 -0.57
CA GLU A 135 -7.90 20.05 -1.09
C GLU A 135 -9.05 19.87 -2.11
N ALA A 136 -8.93 18.90 -3.02
CA ALA A 136 -9.99 18.57 -3.97
C ALA A 136 -11.25 18.08 -3.26
N PHE A 137 -11.10 17.29 -2.21
CA PHE A 137 -12.21 16.81 -1.38
C PHE A 137 -12.86 17.95 -0.58
N GLU A 138 -12.05 18.81 0.04
CA GLU A 138 -12.52 19.99 0.77
C GLU A 138 -13.27 20.97 -0.14
N GLY A 139 -12.90 21.05 -1.42
CA GLY A 139 -13.57 21.85 -2.44
C GLY A 139 -14.92 21.32 -2.93
N LEU A 140 -15.31 20.07 -2.59
CA LEU A 140 -16.58 19.49 -3.05
C LEU A 140 -17.80 20.10 -2.32
N PRO A 141 -18.95 20.24 -3.01
CA PRO A 141 -20.21 20.65 -2.39
C PRO A 141 -20.64 19.70 -1.25
N PRO A 142 -21.26 20.21 -0.17
CA PRO A 142 -21.67 19.40 0.99
C PRO A 142 -22.54 18.19 0.62
N GLU A 143 -23.42 18.35 -0.38
CA GLU A 143 -24.32 17.30 -0.90
C GLU A 143 -23.58 16.09 -1.50
N GLN A 144 -22.36 16.31 -2.01
CA GLN A 144 -21.49 15.25 -2.56
C GLN A 144 -20.58 14.63 -1.51
N LYS A 145 -20.38 15.32 -0.37
CA LYS A 145 -19.62 14.81 0.78
C LYS A 145 -20.45 13.87 1.65
N SER A 146 -21.76 14.12 1.77
CA SER A 146 -22.70 13.35 2.60
C SER A 146 -23.56 12.33 1.83
N GLY A 147 -23.48 12.32 0.50
CA GLY A 147 -24.23 11.39 -0.35
C GLY A 147 -23.69 9.95 -0.29
N ARG A 148 -24.60 8.96 -0.26
CA ARG A 148 -24.29 7.51 -0.37
C ARG A 148 -23.47 7.13 -1.62
N LYS A 149 -23.37 8.01 -2.62
CA LYS A 149 -22.48 7.86 -3.77
C LYS A 149 -21.29 8.78 -3.58
N ARG A 150 -20.18 8.22 -3.10
CA ARG A 150 -18.88 8.91 -3.15
C ARG A 150 -18.58 9.26 -4.62
N PRO A 151 -17.98 10.43 -4.91
CA PRO A 151 -17.56 10.74 -6.27
C PRO A 151 -16.70 9.61 -6.84
N GLU A 152 -16.87 9.23 -8.11
CA GLU A 152 -16.12 8.12 -8.73
C GLU A 152 -14.60 8.26 -8.55
N LEU A 153 -14.10 9.49 -8.54
CA LEU A 153 -12.71 9.86 -8.25
C LEU A 153 -12.22 9.35 -6.89
N HIS A 154 -13.09 9.37 -5.87
CA HIS A 154 -12.82 8.95 -4.50
C HIS A 154 -12.81 7.42 -4.35
N GLU A 155 -13.67 6.70 -5.09
CA GLU A 155 -13.61 5.23 -5.14
C GLU A 155 -12.39 4.74 -5.93
N ASN A 156 -12.02 5.46 -6.99
CA ASN A 156 -10.90 5.09 -7.85
C ASN A 156 -9.51 5.33 -7.20
N LEU A 157 -9.42 6.16 -6.17
CA LEU A 157 -8.18 6.52 -5.48
C LEU A 157 -8.17 6.20 -3.98
N GLN A 158 -8.96 5.23 -3.53
CA GLN A 158 -8.96 4.74 -2.13
C GLN A 158 -7.56 4.31 -1.62
N HIS A 159 -6.58 4.16 -2.51
CA HIS A 159 -5.18 3.83 -2.18
C HIS A 159 -4.21 5.00 -2.46
N HIS A 160 -4.62 6.25 -2.21
CA HIS A 160 -3.79 7.45 -2.43
C HIS A 160 -2.40 7.36 -1.75
N GLN A 161 -2.30 6.73 -0.58
CA GLN A 161 -1.02 6.49 0.12
C GLN A 161 -0.02 5.67 -0.73
N SER A 162 -0.51 4.71 -1.53
CA SER A 162 0.34 3.92 -2.42
C SER A 162 0.83 4.72 -3.63
N LEU A 163 0.09 5.75 -4.04
CA LEU A 163 0.54 6.69 -5.08
C LEU A 163 1.57 7.68 -4.54
N ASP A 164 1.45 8.11 -3.29
CA ASP A 164 2.49 8.89 -2.62
C ASP A 164 3.83 8.12 -2.60
N TYR A 165 3.78 6.82 -2.29
CA TYR A 165 4.94 5.95 -2.39
C TYR A 165 5.53 5.88 -3.80
N VAL A 166 4.69 5.73 -4.84
CA VAL A 166 5.13 5.70 -6.24
C VAL A 166 5.83 7.01 -6.64
N LEU A 167 5.27 8.16 -6.26
CA LEU A 167 5.88 9.46 -6.55
C LEU A 167 7.19 9.65 -5.79
N LEU A 168 7.26 9.20 -4.54
CA LEU A 168 8.48 9.23 -3.74
C LEU A 168 9.61 8.45 -4.44
N LEU A 169 9.33 7.24 -4.93
CA LEU A 169 10.29 6.44 -5.67
C LEU A 169 10.77 7.14 -6.95
N LEU A 170 9.82 7.68 -7.73
CA LEU A 170 10.13 8.35 -8.98
C LEU A 170 10.98 9.60 -8.78
N ARG A 171 10.65 10.45 -7.80
CA ARG A 171 11.44 11.64 -7.45
C ARG A 171 12.81 11.28 -6.90
N HIS A 172 12.91 10.21 -6.10
CA HIS A 172 14.18 9.76 -5.53
C HIS A 172 15.13 9.23 -6.61
N HIS A 173 14.64 8.41 -7.53
CA HIS A 173 15.49 7.75 -8.53
C HIS A 173 15.65 8.52 -9.85
N ARG A 174 14.75 9.45 -10.18
CA ARG A 174 14.78 10.20 -11.44
C ARG A 174 14.84 11.70 -11.17
N LYS A 175 16.05 12.26 -11.29
CA LYS A 175 16.27 13.71 -11.25
C LYS A 175 15.46 14.40 -12.36
N GLY A 176 14.82 15.53 -12.01
CA GLY A 176 13.98 16.29 -12.94
C GLY A 176 12.66 15.62 -13.28
N PHE A 177 12.21 14.63 -12.50
CA PHE A 177 10.89 14.02 -12.69
C PHE A 177 9.77 15.08 -12.65
N ASP A 178 9.84 16.00 -11.69
CA ASP A 178 8.84 17.08 -11.54
C ASP A 178 8.87 18.10 -12.70
N ASP A 179 9.94 18.13 -13.50
CA ASP A 179 10.08 19.03 -14.67
C ASP A 179 9.58 18.40 -15.99
N LEU A 180 9.20 17.11 -15.97
CA LEU A 180 8.73 16.42 -17.17
C LEU A 180 7.35 16.92 -17.62
N PRO A 181 7.02 16.80 -18.93
CA PRO A 181 5.66 17.00 -19.40
C PRO A 181 4.68 16.08 -18.66
N GLN A 182 3.48 16.59 -18.37
CA GLN A 182 2.47 15.85 -17.59
C GLN A 182 2.22 14.45 -18.16
N VAL A 183 2.06 14.32 -19.49
CA VAL A 183 1.87 13.03 -20.18
C VAL A 183 2.99 12.04 -19.88
N GLU A 184 4.24 12.49 -19.84
CA GLU A 184 5.38 11.63 -19.49
C GLU A 184 5.39 11.23 -18.01
N LYS A 185 5.02 12.15 -17.10
CA LYS A 185 4.89 11.83 -15.67
C LYS A 185 3.83 10.75 -15.45
N LEU A 186 2.65 10.89 -16.06
CA LEU A 186 1.56 9.92 -15.92
C LEU A 186 1.97 8.53 -16.43
N ALA A 187 2.63 8.47 -17.58
CA ALA A 187 3.13 7.21 -18.13
C ALA A 187 4.15 6.54 -17.19
N LEU A 188 5.01 7.31 -16.51
CA LEU A 188 5.96 6.78 -15.54
C LEU A 188 5.30 6.28 -14.27
N VAL A 189 4.32 7.02 -13.73
CA VAL A 189 3.52 6.59 -12.58
C VAL A 189 2.84 5.26 -12.91
N GLU A 190 2.12 5.20 -14.03
CA GLU A 190 1.41 3.99 -14.45
C GLU A 190 2.36 2.80 -14.61
N ARG A 191 3.51 3.00 -15.26
CA ARG A 191 4.50 1.93 -15.45
C ARG A 191 5.11 1.48 -14.14
N THR A 192 5.32 2.39 -13.20
CA THR A 192 5.84 2.06 -11.86
C THR A 192 4.81 1.25 -11.07
N CYS A 193 3.54 1.66 -11.11
CA CYS A 193 2.43 0.90 -10.53
C CYS A 193 2.35 -0.53 -11.09
N HIS A 194 2.54 -0.67 -12.40
CA HIS A 194 2.59 -2.00 -13.04
C HIS A 194 3.72 -2.87 -12.48
N HIS A 195 4.94 -2.33 -12.37
CA HIS A 195 6.07 -3.08 -11.81
C HIS A 195 5.89 -3.42 -10.32
N ILE A 196 5.27 -2.54 -9.53
CA ILE A 196 4.89 -2.84 -8.15
C ILE A 196 3.88 -3.99 -8.10
N ASN A 197 2.84 -3.98 -8.95
CA ASN A 197 1.87 -5.06 -9.03
C ASN A 197 2.54 -6.41 -9.37
N GLU A 198 3.44 -6.43 -10.35
CA GLU A 198 4.20 -7.63 -10.73
C GLU A 198 5.07 -8.14 -9.58
N PHE A 199 5.79 -7.24 -8.90
CA PHE A 199 6.63 -7.58 -7.76
C PHE A 199 5.82 -8.18 -6.60
N LEU A 200 4.73 -7.52 -6.19
CA LEU A 200 3.86 -7.99 -5.11
C LEU A 200 3.20 -9.33 -5.46
N GLU A 201 2.84 -9.54 -6.72
CA GLU A 201 2.32 -10.82 -7.19
C GLU A 201 3.37 -11.93 -7.18
N ALA A 202 4.60 -11.64 -7.59
CA ALA A 202 5.72 -12.58 -7.50
C ALA A 202 6.01 -12.95 -6.04
N LEU A 203 6.01 -11.97 -5.13
CA LEU A 203 6.18 -12.19 -3.70
C LEU A 203 5.04 -13.04 -3.13
N ARG A 204 3.78 -12.75 -3.47
CA ARG A 204 2.60 -13.55 -3.07
C ARG A 204 2.78 -15.02 -3.47
N ARG A 205 3.20 -15.28 -4.72
CA ARG A 205 3.42 -16.64 -5.24
C ARG A 205 4.54 -17.35 -4.48
N LEU A 206 5.63 -16.65 -4.18
CA LEU A 206 6.72 -17.21 -3.38
C LEU A 206 6.25 -17.57 -1.97
N THR A 207 5.56 -16.66 -1.27
CA THR A 207 5.02 -16.92 0.07
C THR A 207 4.04 -18.10 0.05
N ALA A 208 3.11 -18.12 -0.90
CA ALA A 208 2.16 -19.23 -1.03
C ALA A 208 2.87 -20.58 -1.27
N PHE A 209 3.93 -20.60 -2.09
CA PHE A 209 4.75 -21.79 -2.28
C PHE A 209 5.48 -22.21 -1.00
N LEU A 210 6.02 -21.27 -0.24
CA LEU A 210 6.70 -21.57 1.03
C LEU A 210 5.73 -22.10 2.09
N GLU A 211 4.49 -21.64 2.10
CA GLU A 211 3.46 -22.05 3.08
C GLU A 211 2.75 -23.35 2.71
N PHE A 212 2.39 -23.52 1.42
CA PHE A 212 1.50 -24.59 0.97
C PHE A 212 2.04 -25.41 -0.21
N GLY A 213 3.25 -25.11 -0.69
CA GLY A 213 3.83 -25.74 -1.87
C GLY A 213 4.05 -27.23 -1.68
N VAL A 214 3.58 -28.03 -2.63
CA VAL A 214 3.88 -29.46 -2.73
C VAL A 214 4.51 -29.72 -4.10
N PRO A 215 5.70 -30.34 -4.17
CA PRO A 215 6.36 -30.65 -5.44
C PRO A 215 5.43 -31.40 -6.40
N GLY A 216 5.37 -30.96 -7.66
CA GLY A 216 4.56 -31.60 -8.71
C GLY A 216 3.05 -31.37 -8.59
N LYS A 217 2.58 -30.56 -7.64
CA LYS A 217 1.17 -30.13 -7.55
C LYS A 217 1.07 -28.64 -7.80
N HIS A 218 0.03 -28.24 -8.52
CA HIS A 218 -0.34 -26.83 -8.57
C HIS A 218 -0.72 -26.37 -7.16
N LEU A 219 -0.16 -25.24 -6.75
CA LEU A 219 -0.65 -24.52 -5.58
C LEU A 219 -2.14 -24.27 -5.78
N LYS A 220 -2.96 -24.83 -4.89
CA LYS A 220 -4.32 -24.30 -4.76
C LYS A 220 -4.15 -22.91 -4.19
N GLU A 221 -4.46 -21.89 -4.98
CA GLU A 221 -4.52 -20.53 -4.48
C GLU A 221 -5.37 -20.55 -3.22
N ALA A 222 -4.86 -19.99 -2.12
CA ALA A 222 -5.70 -19.61 -1.00
C ALA A 222 -6.88 -18.86 -1.61
N THR A 223 -8.12 -19.29 -1.31
CA THR A 223 -9.35 -18.77 -1.93
C THR A 223 -9.19 -17.28 -2.18
N GLU A 224 -9.02 -16.87 -3.46
CA GLU A 224 -8.31 -15.61 -3.81
C GLU A 224 -8.90 -14.36 -3.16
N ASP A 225 -10.14 -14.44 -2.67
CA ASP A 225 -10.86 -13.38 -1.98
C ASP A 225 -11.56 -13.87 -0.70
N ALA A 226 -10.90 -14.69 0.13
CA ALA A 226 -11.47 -15.20 1.38
C ALA A 226 -12.05 -14.09 2.29
N ASP A 227 -11.35 -12.95 2.38
CA ASP A 227 -11.81 -11.77 3.12
C ASP A 227 -13.10 -11.19 2.52
N ARG A 228 -13.14 -11.01 1.19
CA ARG A 228 -14.32 -10.51 0.48
C ARG A 228 -15.51 -11.47 0.58
N ASP A 229 -15.24 -12.77 0.55
CA ASP A 229 -16.24 -13.82 0.75
C ASP A 229 -16.81 -13.77 2.17
N VAL A 230 -15.96 -13.61 3.18
CA VAL A 230 -16.36 -13.44 4.59
C VAL A 230 -17.17 -12.16 4.76
N LYS A 231 -16.73 -11.03 4.20
CA LYS A 231 -17.46 -9.76 4.24
C LYS A 231 -18.84 -9.88 3.57
N ALA A 232 -18.92 -10.52 2.41
CA ALA A 232 -20.20 -10.80 1.76
C ALA A 232 -21.14 -11.62 2.66
N ALA A 233 -20.62 -12.64 3.35
CA ALA A 233 -21.40 -13.45 4.28
C ALA A 233 -21.89 -12.66 5.49
N VAL A 234 -21.06 -11.75 6.03
CA VAL A 234 -21.45 -10.85 7.13
C VAL A 234 -22.56 -9.90 6.70
N LEU A 235 -22.40 -9.19 5.57
CA LEU A 235 -23.43 -8.26 5.04
C LEU A 235 -24.77 -8.97 4.79
N HIS A 236 -24.72 -10.21 4.32
CA HIS A 236 -25.93 -11.01 4.11
C HIS A 236 -26.58 -11.44 5.44
N ASP A 237 -25.80 -11.99 6.38
CA ASP A 237 -26.34 -12.64 7.58
C ASP A 237 -26.67 -11.64 8.70
N VAL A 238 -25.90 -10.56 8.81
CA VAL A 238 -26.04 -9.49 9.80
C VAL A 238 -26.96 -8.39 9.26
N ASP A 239 -26.61 -7.76 8.14
CA ASP A 239 -27.36 -6.60 7.64
C ASP A 239 -28.59 -6.98 6.82
N GLY A 240 -28.74 -8.27 6.46
CA GLY A 240 -29.87 -8.76 5.68
C GLY A 240 -29.87 -8.27 4.22
N MET A 241 -28.72 -7.79 3.73
CA MET A 241 -28.59 -7.28 2.37
C MET A 241 -28.83 -8.38 1.34
N THR A 242 -29.48 -8.01 0.22
CA THR A 242 -29.63 -8.88 -0.94
C THR A 242 -28.30 -9.06 -1.66
N HIS A 243 -28.16 -10.15 -2.43
CA HIS A 243 -26.93 -10.40 -3.20
C HIS A 243 -26.58 -9.26 -4.17
N ARG A 244 -27.58 -8.52 -4.65
CA ARG A 244 -27.37 -7.35 -5.50
C ARG A 244 -26.77 -6.19 -4.72
N GLU A 245 -27.35 -5.83 -3.57
CA GLU A 245 -26.84 -4.74 -2.71
C GLU A 245 -25.42 -5.04 -2.24
N ILE A 246 -25.13 -6.29 -1.89
CA ILE A 246 -23.77 -6.74 -1.55
C ILE A 246 -22.82 -6.60 -2.75
N GLY A 247 -23.29 -6.89 -3.98
CA GLY A 247 -22.49 -6.71 -5.18
C GLY A 247 -22.14 -5.24 -5.42
N GLU A 248 -23.10 -4.34 -5.23
CA GLU A 248 -22.90 -2.89 -5.31
C GLU A 248 -21.92 -2.41 -4.21
N GLU A 249 -22.13 -2.81 -2.95
CA GLU A 249 -21.27 -2.48 -1.79
C GLU A 249 -19.82 -2.98 -1.97
N LEU A 250 -19.64 -4.18 -2.52
CA LEU A 250 -18.33 -4.79 -2.71
C LEU A 250 -17.69 -4.44 -4.06
N GLY A 251 -18.35 -3.64 -4.90
CA GLY A 251 -17.88 -3.27 -6.24
C GLY A 251 -17.72 -4.46 -7.19
N VAL A 252 -18.57 -5.48 -7.05
CA VAL A 252 -18.62 -6.65 -7.93
C VAL A 252 -19.58 -6.33 -9.08
N PRO A 253 -19.10 -6.35 -10.34
CA PRO A 253 -19.95 -6.02 -11.48
C PRO A 253 -21.04 -7.09 -11.69
N LEU A 254 -22.25 -6.63 -12.00
CA LEU A 254 -23.34 -7.48 -12.45
C LEU A 254 -22.95 -8.14 -13.79
N PRO A 255 -23.17 -9.45 -13.95
CA PRO A 255 -23.03 -10.09 -15.26
C PRO A 255 -23.98 -9.46 -16.28
N ASP A 256 -23.50 -9.24 -17.51
CA ASP A 256 -24.21 -8.53 -18.58
C ASP A 256 -25.60 -9.10 -18.91
N ASP A 257 -25.81 -10.40 -18.62
CA ASP A 257 -27.04 -11.14 -18.96
C ASP A 257 -28.06 -11.30 -17.81
N TYR A 258 -27.83 -10.71 -16.63
CA TYR A 258 -28.68 -10.94 -15.44
C TYR A 258 -29.53 -9.73 -15.05
N ASN A 259 -30.82 -9.79 -15.38
CA ASN A 259 -31.83 -8.77 -15.03
C ASN A 259 -32.91 -9.27 -14.04
N VAL A 260 -32.64 -10.33 -13.28
CA VAL A 260 -33.59 -10.88 -12.30
C VAL A 260 -33.46 -10.14 -10.97
N LYS A 261 -34.58 -9.66 -10.45
CA LYS A 261 -34.67 -8.79 -9.25
C LYS A 261 -34.03 -9.46 -8.03
N GLY A 262 -32.90 -8.92 -7.56
CA GLY A 262 -32.25 -9.28 -6.29
C GLY A 262 -31.24 -10.43 -6.33
N ASP A 263 -30.94 -11.01 -7.50
CA ASP A 263 -29.96 -12.10 -7.61
C ASP A 263 -28.63 -11.64 -8.21
N HIS A 264 -27.53 -12.13 -7.63
CA HIS A 264 -26.18 -11.95 -8.14
C HIS A 264 -25.41 -13.27 -7.93
N PRO A 265 -25.32 -14.14 -8.96
CA PRO A 265 -24.78 -15.49 -8.81
C PRO A 265 -23.35 -15.54 -8.24
N THR A 266 -22.49 -14.60 -8.66
CA THR A 266 -21.13 -14.43 -8.11
C THR A 266 -21.16 -14.14 -6.62
N VAL A 267 -21.95 -13.16 -6.17
CA VAL A 267 -22.07 -12.81 -4.76
C VAL A 267 -22.71 -13.93 -3.94
N ARG A 268 -23.68 -14.65 -4.50
CA ARG A 268 -24.24 -15.86 -3.84
C ARG A 268 -23.17 -16.91 -3.57
N GLN A 269 -22.28 -17.14 -4.53
CA GLN A 269 -21.13 -18.03 -4.32
C GLN A 269 -20.18 -17.48 -3.26
N MET A 270 -19.92 -16.16 -3.24
CA MET A 270 -19.09 -15.51 -2.22
C MET A 270 -19.66 -15.72 -0.82
N VAL A 271 -20.94 -15.40 -0.60
CA VAL A 271 -21.65 -15.63 0.68
C VAL A 271 -21.52 -17.09 1.13
N LYS A 272 -21.73 -18.04 0.21
CA LYS A 272 -21.63 -19.47 0.51
C LYS A 272 -20.21 -19.88 0.93
N ARG A 273 -19.18 -19.39 0.23
CA ARG A 273 -17.77 -19.67 0.56
C ARG A 273 -17.37 -19.02 1.88
N GLY A 274 -17.75 -17.76 2.09
CA GLY A 274 -17.49 -17.01 3.33
C GLY A 274 -18.11 -17.70 4.55
N ARG A 275 -19.39 -18.07 4.46
CA ARG A 275 -20.06 -18.81 5.54
C ARG A 275 -19.36 -20.14 5.83
N LYS A 276 -18.90 -20.86 4.80
CA LYS A 276 -18.13 -22.10 4.99
C LYS A 276 -16.83 -21.87 5.75
N ILE A 277 -16.14 -20.75 5.51
CA ILE A 277 -14.91 -20.39 6.24
C ILE A 277 -15.24 -20.12 7.71
N ILE A 278 -16.21 -19.24 7.99
CA ILE A 278 -16.58 -18.83 9.35
C ILE A 278 -17.10 -20.02 10.16
N VAL A 279 -18.03 -20.81 9.59
CA VAL A 279 -18.58 -22.01 10.23
C VAL A 279 -17.51 -23.09 10.42
N GLY A 280 -16.58 -23.23 9.46
CA GLY A 280 -15.45 -24.15 9.61
C GLY A 280 -14.53 -23.79 10.78
N ALA A 281 -14.38 -22.50 11.09
CA ALA A 281 -13.53 -22.02 12.19
C ALA A 281 -14.24 -22.02 13.55
N LEU A 282 -15.50 -21.58 13.61
CA LEU A 282 -16.22 -21.34 14.86
C LEU A 282 -17.26 -22.41 15.21
N GLY A 283 -17.73 -23.16 14.21
CA GLY A 283 -18.94 -23.98 14.29
C GLY A 283 -20.22 -23.18 14.03
N GLU A 284 -21.28 -23.87 13.60
CA GLU A 284 -22.51 -23.23 13.12
C GLU A 284 -23.28 -22.51 14.24
N GLU A 285 -23.35 -23.10 15.44
CA GLU A 285 -24.03 -22.50 16.59
C GLU A 285 -23.31 -21.24 17.09
N CYS A 286 -21.98 -21.27 17.15
CA CYS A 286 -21.17 -20.12 17.50
C CYS A 286 -21.35 -18.98 16.51
N TRP A 287 -21.38 -19.28 15.20
CA TRP A 287 -21.65 -18.28 14.17
C TRP A 287 -23.03 -17.65 14.34
N ARG A 288 -24.10 -18.44 14.55
CA ARG A 288 -25.45 -17.91 14.81
C ARG A 288 -25.52 -17.02 16.04
N ARG A 289 -24.81 -17.39 17.12
CA ARG A 289 -24.74 -16.56 18.33
C ARG A 289 -23.99 -15.26 18.06
N HIS A 290 -22.90 -15.32 17.29
CA HIS A 290 -22.11 -14.14 16.93
C HIS A 290 -22.91 -13.18 16.04
N ILE A 291 -23.66 -13.68 15.05
CA ILE A 291 -24.58 -12.86 14.25
C ILE A 291 -25.56 -12.09 15.14
N ARG A 292 -26.17 -12.75 16.13
CA ARG A 292 -27.10 -12.05 17.06
C ARG A 292 -26.40 -10.95 17.83
N ALA A 293 -25.22 -11.24 18.38
CA ALA A 293 -24.43 -10.24 19.09
C ALA A 293 -24.07 -9.05 18.18
N MET A 294 -23.67 -9.28 16.92
CA MET A 294 -23.39 -8.21 15.96
C MET A 294 -24.63 -7.36 15.63
N LYS A 295 -25.81 -7.98 15.55
CA LYS A 295 -27.06 -7.24 15.33
C LYS A 295 -27.42 -6.36 16.52
N GLU A 296 -27.34 -6.91 17.73
CA GLU A 296 -27.58 -6.18 18.98
C GLU A 296 -26.58 -5.03 19.15
N ASP A 297 -25.32 -5.26 18.82
CA ASP A 297 -24.25 -4.26 18.83
C ASP A 297 -24.52 -3.13 17.83
N ALA A 298 -24.88 -3.48 16.59
CA ALA A 298 -25.24 -2.50 15.56
C ALA A 298 -26.53 -1.73 15.88
N GLU A 299 -27.49 -2.33 16.59
CA GLU A 299 -28.69 -1.64 17.08
C GLU A 299 -28.37 -0.69 18.23
N ARG A 300 -27.52 -1.10 19.18
CA ARG A 300 -27.00 -0.22 20.24
C ARG A 300 -26.28 0.98 19.63
N TRP A 301 -25.32 0.73 18.74
CA TRP A 301 -24.53 1.79 18.12
C TRP A 301 -25.41 2.80 17.37
N ARG A 302 -26.40 2.32 16.61
CA ARG A 302 -27.37 3.20 15.91
C ARG A 302 -28.29 3.99 16.84
N SER A 303 -28.40 3.61 18.12
CA SER A 303 -29.19 4.33 19.12
C SER A 303 -28.42 5.45 19.82
N LEU A 304 -27.10 5.48 19.67
CA LEU A 304 -26.23 6.53 20.18
C LEU A 304 -26.44 7.85 19.40
N SER A 305 -26.15 8.98 20.05
CA SER A 305 -26.07 10.28 19.37
C SER A 305 -24.93 10.33 18.35
N GLU A 306 -24.91 11.31 17.45
CA GLU A 306 -23.81 11.47 16.48
C GLU A 306 -22.46 11.66 17.20
N ALA A 307 -22.40 12.48 18.25
CA ALA A 307 -21.19 12.65 19.06
C ALA A 307 -20.77 11.37 19.80
N GLU A 308 -21.71 10.56 20.30
CA GLU A 308 -21.39 9.29 20.95
C GLU A 308 -20.88 8.24 19.94
N GLN A 309 -21.44 8.20 18.72
CA GLN A 309 -20.94 7.34 17.63
C GLN A 309 -19.52 7.73 17.24
N GLU A 310 -19.27 9.02 17.04
CA GLU A 310 -17.95 9.55 16.70
C GLU A 310 -16.93 9.32 17.82
N ALA A 311 -17.37 9.40 19.08
CA ALA A 311 -16.56 9.08 20.25
C ALA A 311 -16.12 7.60 20.28
N GLU A 312 -17.05 6.66 20.02
CA GLU A 312 -16.70 5.23 19.93
C GLU A 312 -15.70 4.98 18.79
N GLU A 313 -15.93 5.56 17.61
CA GLU A 313 -15.01 5.44 16.46
C GLU A 313 -13.62 6.01 16.75
N LEU A 314 -13.54 7.20 17.36
CA LEU A 314 -12.28 7.85 17.75
C LEU A 314 -11.53 7.05 18.81
N ALA A 315 -12.24 6.52 19.81
CA ALA A 315 -11.65 5.70 20.87
C ALA A 315 -11.02 4.43 20.29
N GLU A 316 -11.73 3.73 19.40
CA GLU A 316 -11.22 2.52 18.74
C GLU A 316 -10.07 2.82 17.78
N HIS A 317 -10.18 3.88 16.98
CA HIS A 317 -9.18 4.24 15.97
C HIS A 317 -7.86 4.73 16.58
N LEU A 318 -7.94 5.57 17.63
CA LEU A 318 -6.79 6.21 18.25
C LEU A 318 -6.30 5.48 19.51
N GLY A 319 -7.05 4.50 20.01
CA GLY A 319 -6.74 3.78 21.25
C GLY A 319 -6.77 4.68 22.49
N ILE A 320 -7.60 5.71 22.48
CA ILE A 320 -7.76 6.67 23.60
C ILE A 320 -8.97 6.30 24.47
N PRO A 321 -9.01 6.72 25.75
CA PRO A 321 -10.18 6.50 26.60
C PRO A 321 -11.46 7.10 26.00
N TYR A 322 -12.59 6.41 26.17
CA TYR A 322 -13.88 6.85 25.63
C TYR A 322 -14.28 8.23 26.13
N GLU A 323 -14.07 8.55 27.40
CA GLU A 323 -14.43 9.88 27.93
C GLU A 323 -13.63 11.01 27.28
N GLU A 324 -12.39 10.73 26.85
CA GLU A 324 -11.58 11.71 26.12
C GLU A 324 -12.01 11.84 24.67
N ALA A 325 -12.42 10.74 24.01
CA ALA A 325 -12.98 10.76 22.67
C ALA A 325 -14.33 11.52 22.63
N LEU A 326 -15.20 11.28 23.62
CA LEU A 326 -16.50 11.93 23.73
C LEU A 326 -16.39 13.44 23.85
N ARG A 327 -15.52 13.92 24.75
CA ARG A 327 -15.28 15.36 24.87
C ARG A 327 -14.82 15.98 23.54
N ARG A 328 -13.96 15.30 22.77
CA ARG A 328 -13.47 15.81 21.48
C ARG A 328 -14.59 15.87 20.43
N ALA A 329 -15.43 14.83 20.37
CA ALA A 329 -16.58 14.79 19.47
C ALA A 329 -17.61 15.88 19.81
N GLU A 330 -17.93 16.07 21.10
CA GLU A 330 -18.84 17.13 21.56
C GLU A 330 -18.30 18.54 21.27
N GLU A 331 -16.99 18.77 21.45
CA GLU A 331 -16.33 20.04 21.11
C GLU A 331 -16.38 20.33 19.61
N GLU A 332 -16.20 19.31 18.76
CA GLU A 332 -16.29 19.43 17.30
C GLU A 332 -17.73 19.67 16.83
N GLU A 333 -18.71 18.96 17.40
CA GLU A 333 -20.14 19.17 17.12
C GLU A 333 -20.56 20.60 17.52
N ALA A 334 -20.16 21.07 18.70
CA ALA A 334 -20.44 22.43 19.17
C ALA A 334 -19.82 23.50 18.24
N TYR A 335 -18.58 23.29 17.79
CA TYR A 335 -17.93 24.18 16.83
C TYR A 335 -18.66 24.21 15.48
N LEU A 336 -19.11 23.05 14.98
CA LEU A 336 -19.86 22.94 13.74
C LEU A 336 -21.25 23.58 13.86
N GLU A 337 -21.94 23.45 15.00
CA GLU A 337 -23.19 24.14 15.28
C GLU A 337 -23.03 25.66 15.31
N GLU A 338 -22.00 26.19 15.98
CA GLU A 338 -21.71 27.63 16.00
C GLU A 338 -21.45 28.16 14.60
N ARG A 339 -20.70 27.40 13.79
CA ARG A 339 -20.42 27.75 12.39
C ARG A 339 -21.65 27.71 11.49
N ARG A 340 -22.59 26.78 11.73
CA ARG A 340 -23.89 26.74 11.03
C ARG A 340 -24.77 27.94 11.41
N ARG A 341 -24.72 28.38 12.68
CA ARG A 341 -25.45 29.56 13.15
C ARG A 341 -24.85 30.87 12.61
N SER A 342 -23.53 30.95 12.44
CA SER A 342 -22.86 32.16 11.93
C SER A 342 -22.83 32.29 10.40
N GLY A 343 -23.06 31.21 9.65
CA GLY A 343 -23.14 31.22 8.18
C GLY A 343 -24.51 31.58 7.59
N GLY A 344 -25.44 32.06 8.40
CA GLY A 344 -26.86 32.24 8.08
C GLY A 344 -27.37 33.68 8.11
N GLU A 345 -26.61 34.67 7.67
CA GLU A 345 -27.16 35.99 7.28
C GLU A 345 -26.49 36.49 6.00
N PRO A 346 -27.22 36.63 4.87
CA PRO A 346 -26.80 37.56 3.85
C PRO A 346 -27.06 38.97 4.41
N GLU A 347 -26.00 39.72 4.70
CA GLU A 347 -26.08 41.17 4.84
C GLU A 347 -26.62 41.73 3.51
N ASN A 348 -27.93 41.98 3.47
CA ASN A 348 -28.50 42.98 2.59
C ASN A 348 -28.31 44.32 3.31
N ASP A 349 -27.30 45.08 2.86
CA ASP A 349 -27.38 46.54 2.73
C ASP A 349 -26.48 47.03 1.59
#